data_AF-A0A3D6CS90-F1
#
_entry.id   AF-A0A3D6CS90-F1
#
_cell.length_a   1.000
_cell.length_b   1.000
_cell.length_c   1.000
_cell.angle_alpha   90.00
_cell.angle_beta   90.00
_cell.angle_gamma   90.00
#
_symmetry.space_group_name_H-M   'P 1'
#
loop_
_entity.id
_entity.type
_entity.pdbx_description
1 polymer ?
#
loop_
_entity_poly.entity_id
_entity_poly.type
_entity_poly.pdbx_seq_one_letter_code
_entity_poly.pdbx_strand_id
1 'polypeptide(L)'
;MTKPNQNDLIVFTDEDGAPWAAFVWGEADPTAVADLIDLDVIAEETGYEPEDIIAECSWPPRVQTYHLRLNEDETYSFCDASDPEAQIITGHRFYPQG
;
A
#
# COMPACT_ATOMS: atom_id res chain seq x y z
N MET A 1 16.70 -8.04 10.47
CA MET A 1 15.29 -7.81 10.07
C MET A 1 14.74 -9.13 9.61
N THR A 2 13.53 -9.49 10.05
CA THR A 2 12.79 -10.64 9.51
C THR A 2 12.28 -10.27 8.12
N LYS A 3 12.31 -11.20 7.16
CA LYS A 3 11.76 -10.94 5.81
C LYS A 3 10.24 -10.76 5.93
N PRO A 4 9.64 -9.72 5.34
CA PRO A 4 8.18 -9.58 5.33
C PRO A 4 7.54 -10.76 4.61
N ASN A 5 6.34 -11.10 5.03
CA ASN A 5 5.51 -12.15 4.44
C ASN A 5 4.09 -11.62 4.18
N GLN A 6 3.25 -12.40 3.51
CA GLN A 6 1.91 -11.96 3.12
C GLN A 6 1.02 -11.57 4.31
N ASN A 7 1.18 -12.19 5.49
CA ASN A 7 0.43 -11.79 6.69
C ASN A 7 0.86 -10.42 7.26
N ASP A 8 2.02 -9.90 6.83
CA ASP A 8 2.48 -8.56 7.20
C ASP A 8 1.94 -7.48 6.25
N LEU A 9 1.41 -7.87 5.09
CA LEU A 9 0.88 -6.95 4.09
C LEU A 9 -0.51 -6.47 4.52
N ILE A 10 -0.69 -5.15 4.52
CA ILE A 10 -1.97 -4.52 4.77
C ILE A 10 -2.40 -3.79 3.50
N VAL A 11 -3.61 -4.08 3.02
CA VAL A 11 -4.24 -3.40 1.89
C VAL A 11 -5.24 -2.39 2.43
N PHE A 12 -5.17 -1.17 1.94
CA PHE A 12 -6.07 -0.07 2.25
C PHE A 12 -6.86 0.30 1.01
N THR A 13 -8.14 0.58 1.20
CA THR A 13 -9.03 1.09 0.16
C THR A 13 -9.37 2.55 0.40
N ASP A 14 -9.81 3.25 -0.64
CA ASP A 14 -10.46 4.55 -0.51
C ASP A 14 -11.96 4.41 -0.12
N GLU A 15 -12.68 5.54 -0.14
CA GLU A 15 -14.11 5.60 0.22
C GLU A 15 -15.01 4.81 -0.73
N ASP A 16 -14.58 4.59 -1.97
CA ASP A 16 -15.30 3.84 -3.00
C ASP A 16 -14.91 2.35 -3.01
N GLY A 17 -14.00 1.95 -2.10
CA GLY A 17 -13.48 0.58 -2.02
C GLY A 17 -12.35 0.30 -3.00
N ALA A 18 -11.88 1.28 -3.77
CA ALA A 18 -10.78 1.11 -4.69
C ALA A 18 -9.46 0.91 -3.95
N PRO A 19 -8.53 0.07 -4.45
CA PRO A 19 -7.21 -0.06 -3.85
C PRO A 19 -6.52 1.31 -3.78
N TRP A 20 -6.09 1.70 -2.57
CA TRP A 20 -5.42 2.97 -2.32
C TRP A 20 -3.92 2.79 -2.01
N ALA A 21 -3.61 1.83 -1.13
CA ALA A 21 -2.22 1.49 -0.80
C ALA A 21 -2.11 0.04 -0.34
N ALA A 22 -0.96 -0.60 -0.58
CA ALA A 22 -0.60 -1.89 -0.01
C ALA A 22 0.82 -1.83 0.56
N PHE A 23 1.00 -2.12 1.84
CA PHE A 23 2.29 -1.94 2.49
C PHE A 23 2.53 -2.86 3.70
N VAL A 24 3.80 -2.89 4.13
CA VAL A 24 4.23 -3.44 5.43
C VAL A 24 4.68 -2.29 6.34
N TRP A 25 4.47 -2.45 7.65
CA TRP A 25 4.90 -1.45 8.64
C TRP A 25 6.43 -1.46 8.79
N GLY A 26 7.03 -0.27 8.84
CA GLY A 26 8.46 -0.08 8.98
C GLY A 26 9.24 -0.15 7.65
N GLU A 27 10.57 -0.09 7.78
CA GLU A 27 11.50 -0.21 6.66
C GLU A 27 11.74 -1.68 6.31
N ALA A 28 11.44 -2.05 5.08
CA ALA A 28 11.62 -3.41 4.55
C ALA A 28 12.28 -3.37 3.16
N ASP A 29 12.74 -4.53 2.68
CA ASP A 29 13.29 -4.65 1.33
C ASP A 29 12.17 -4.42 0.29
N PRO A 30 12.28 -3.37 -0.57
CA PRO A 30 11.25 -3.05 -1.56
C PRO A 30 10.98 -4.19 -2.54
N THR A 31 11.99 -5.00 -2.89
CA THR A 31 11.80 -6.13 -3.79
C THR A 31 10.99 -7.23 -3.10
N ALA A 32 11.31 -7.55 -1.85
CA ALA A 32 10.55 -8.54 -1.08
C ALA A 32 9.09 -8.12 -0.87
N VAL A 33 8.83 -6.82 -0.66
CA VAL A 33 7.45 -6.29 -0.53
C VAL A 33 6.73 -6.28 -1.88
N ALA A 34 7.41 -5.94 -2.98
CA ALA A 34 6.81 -5.99 -4.31
C ALA A 34 6.35 -7.41 -4.68
N ASP A 35 7.11 -8.44 -4.29
CA ASP A 35 6.73 -9.84 -4.46
C ASP A 35 5.47 -10.25 -3.66
N LEU A 36 5.11 -9.49 -2.62
CA LEU A 36 3.88 -9.73 -1.83
C LEU A 36 2.66 -9.02 -2.41
N ILE A 37 2.88 -7.92 -3.14
CA ILE A 37 1.81 -7.12 -3.75
C ILE A 37 1.48 -7.78 -5.10
N ASP A 38 0.65 -8.80 -5.04
CA ASP A 38 0.17 -9.58 -6.19
C ASP A 38 -1.27 -9.21 -6.53
N LEU A 39 -1.64 -9.29 -7.82
CA LEU A 39 -2.99 -8.94 -8.27
C LEU A 39 -4.07 -9.77 -7.59
N ASP A 40 -3.84 -11.07 -7.38
CA ASP A 40 -4.82 -11.94 -6.74
C ASP A 40 -5.06 -11.52 -5.28
N VAL A 41 -4.00 -11.08 -4.58
CA VAL A 41 -4.09 -10.57 -3.21
C VAL A 41 -4.87 -9.27 -3.16
N ILE A 42 -4.58 -8.33 -4.06
CA ILE A 42 -5.29 -7.05 -4.09
C ILE A 42 -6.76 -7.25 -4.49
N ALA A 43 -7.03 -8.14 -5.44
CA ALA A 43 -8.39 -8.47 -5.85
C ALA A 43 -9.21 -9.10 -4.72
N GLU A 44 -8.62 -10.03 -3.97
CA GLU A 44 -9.28 -10.65 -2.81
C GLU A 44 -9.60 -9.62 -1.71
N GLU A 45 -8.66 -8.74 -1.38
CA GLU A 45 -8.82 -7.75 -0.30
C GLU A 45 -9.74 -6.58 -0.66
N THR A 46 -9.83 -6.20 -1.94
CA THR A 46 -10.61 -5.03 -2.39
C THR A 46 -11.90 -5.37 -3.12
N GLY A 47 -12.02 -6.58 -3.67
CA GLY A 47 -13.10 -7.00 -4.55
C GLY A 47 -13.00 -6.46 -5.98
N TYR A 48 -11.90 -5.78 -6.34
CA TYR A 48 -11.63 -5.36 -7.72
C TYR A 48 -11.11 -6.52 -8.55
N GLU A 49 -11.51 -6.60 -9.82
CA GLU A 49 -10.95 -7.58 -10.73
C GLU A 49 -9.50 -7.21 -11.10
N PRO A 50 -8.58 -8.19 -11.26
CA PRO A 50 -7.20 -7.92 -11.66
C PRO A 50 -7.06 -7.06 -12.92
N GLU A 51 -7.97 -7.20 -13.88
CA GLU A 51 -7.96 -6.41 -15.12
C GLU A 51 -8.29 -4.93 -14.89
N ASP A 52 -9.21 -4.63 -13.98
CA ASP A 52 -9.56 -3.27 -13.60
C ASP A 52 -8.42 -2.61 -12.81
N ILE A 53 -7.74 -3.36 -11.92
CA ILE A 53 -6.56 -2.86 -11.21
C ILE A 53 -5.45 -2.46 -12.21
N ILE A 54 -5.20 -3.26 -13.25
CA ILE A 54 -4.19 -2.93 -14.27
C ILE A 54 -4.64 -1.74 -15.12
N ALA A 55 -5.92 -1.66 -15.47
CA ALA A 55 -6.45 -0.63 -16.35
C ALA A 55 -6.56 0.73 -15.65
N GLU A 56 -6.99 0.73 -14.39
CA GLU A 56 -7.39 1.93 -13.65
C GLU A 56 -6.37 2.35 -12.61
N CYS A 57 -5.48 1.46 -12.15
CA CYS A 57 -4.50 1.77 -11.11
C CYS A 57 -3.06 1.60 -11.60
N SER A 58 -2.11 2.26 -10.93
CA SER A 58 -0.68 2.13 -11.25
C SER A 58 -0.20 0.69 -11.06
N TRP A 59 0.14 0.01 -12.16
CA TRP A 59 0.70 -1.34 -12.16
C TRP A 59 1.83 -1.47 -13.21
N PRO A 60 2.90 -2.25 -12.96
CA PRO A 60 3.23 -3.06 -11.78
C PRO A 60 3.54 -2.23 -10.52
N PRO A 61 3.52 -2.83 -9.31
CA PRO A 61 3.72 -2.11 -8.08
C PRO A 61 5.11 -1.51 -8.02
N ARG A 62 5.18 -0.18 -7.89
CA ARG A 62 6.41 0.55 -7.59
C ARG A 62 6.52 0.71 -6.08
N VAL A 63 7.29 -0.17 -5.46
CA VAL A 63 7.47 -0.18 -4.01
C VAL A 63 8.57 0.79 -3.57
N GLN A 64 8.26 1.59 -2.57
CA GLN A 64 9.20 2.51 -1.94
C GLN A 64 8.80 2.77 -0.47
N THR A 65 9.68 3.46 0.25
CA THR A 65 9.42 3.93 1.60
C THR A 65 8.50 5.15 1.58
N TYR A 66 7.47 5.13 2.40
CA TYR A 66 6.58 6.27 2.65
C TYR A 66 6.45 6.51 4.15
N HIS A 67 5.78 7.62 4.49
CA HIS A 67 5.43 7.94 5.86
C HIS A 67 3.92 8.15 5.96
N LEU A 68 3.30 7.52 6.94
CA LEU A 68 1.91 7.72 7.29
C LEU A 68 1.82 8.39 8.66
N ARG A 69 0.81 9.23 8.84
CA ARG A 69 0.36 9.64 10.17
C ARG A 69 -1.06 9.14 10.41
N LEU A 70 -1.34 8.79 11.66
CA LEU A 70 -2.70 8.52 12.12
C LEU A 70 -3.37 9.86 12.43
N ASN A 71 -4.51 10.12 11.82
CA ASN A 71 -5.30 11.32 12.05
C ASN A 71 -6.21 11.15 13.29
N GLU A 72 -6.78 12.25 13.79
CA GLU A 72 -7.70 12.22 14.96
C GLU A 72 -8.98 11.42 14.71
N ASP A 73 -9.36 11.23 13.46
CA ASP A 73 -10.52 10.43 13.03
C ASP A 73 -10.18 8.95 12.79
N GLU A 74 -9.03 8.50 13.30
CA GLU A 74 -8.52 7.12 13.17
C GLU A 74 -8.22 6.68 11.72
N THR A 75 -8.15 7.62 10.77
CA THR A 75 -7.71 7.36 9.39
C THR A 75 -6.21 7.58 9.22
N TYR A 76 -5.60 6.95 8.22
CA TYR A 76 -4.20 7.20 7.87
C TYR A 76 -4.09 8.15 6.67
N SER A 77 -3.12 9.06 6.73
CA SER A 77 -2.76 9.91 5.60
C SER A 77 -1.26 9.91 5.35
N PHE A 78 -0.87 9.99 4.07
CA PHE A 78 0.53 10.20 3.71
C PHE A 78 1.03 11.55 4.19
N CYS A 79 2.19 11.55 4.81
CA CYS A 79 2.83 12.74 5.37
C CYS A 79 4.32 12.77 5.01
N ASP A 80 4.97 13.89 5.32
CA ASP A 80 6.41 14.03 5.17
C ASP A 80 7.17 13.37 6.32
N ALA A 81 8.40 12.95 6.07
CA ALA A 81 9.29 12.37 7.09
C ALA A 81 9.58 13.32 8.27
N SER A 82 9.32 14.63 8.11
CA SER A 82 9.48 15.64 9.16
C SER A 82 8.27 15.77 10.08
N ASP A 83 7.13 15.13 9.76
CA ASP A 83 5.97 15.13 10.65
C ASP A 83 6.34 14.36 11.95
N PRO A 84 6.11 14.95 13.14
CA PRO A 84 6.50 14.32 14.40
C PRO A 84 5.80 12.98 14.68
N GLU A 85 4.66 12.74 14.03
CA GLU A 85 3.89 11.49 14.17
C GLU A 85 4.06 10.56 12.97
N ALA A 86 5.01 10.87 12.08
CA ALA A 86 5.33 10.06 10.91
C ALA A 86 5.78 8.66 11.32
N GLN A 87 5.06 7.66 10.80
CA GLN A 87 5.41 6.25 10.88
C GLN A 87 5.87 5.77 9.50
N ILE A 88 7.02 5.09 9.48
CA ILE A 88 7.60 4.54 8.25
C ILE A 88 6.78 3.34 7.80
N ILE A 89 6.49 3.28 6.50
CA ILE A 89 5.95 2.10 5.83
C ILE A 89 6.77 1.83 4.56
N THR A 90 6.75 0.59 4.09
CA THR A 90 7.33 0.22 2.80
C THR A 90 6.24 -0.45 1.97
N GLY A 91 5.91 0.11 0.81
CA GLY A 91 4.79 -0.41 0.03
C GLY A 91 4.57 0.32 -1.27
N HIS A 92 3.39 0.10 -1.84
CA HIS A 92 2.94 0.70 -3.08
C HIS A 92 1.70 1.57 -2.81
N ARG A 93 1.64 2.72 -3.47
CA ARG A 93 0.43 3.53 -3.56
C ARG A 93 -0.18 3.34 -4.94
N PHE A 94 -1.45 2.95 -4.98
CA PHE A 94 -2.22 2.84 -6.20
C PHE A 94 -2.68 4.25 -6.59
N TYR A 95 -2.28 4.69 -7.78
CA TYR A 95 -2.73 5.95 -8.36
C TYR A 95 -3.65 5.66 -9.53
N PRO A 96 -4.75 6.42 -9.72
CA PRO A 96 -5.55 6.31 -10.92
C PRO A 96 -4.69 6.51 -12.17
N GLN A 97 -4.82 5.64 -13.16
CA GLN A 97 -4.31 5.89 -14.50
C GLN A 97 -5.25 6.92 -15.16
N GLY A 98 -4.72 8.10 -15.45
CA GLY A 98 -5.47 9.20 -16.05
C GLY A 98 -5.83 8.98 -17.51
#